data_AF-A0A7M3XTZ3-F1
#
_entry.id   AF-A0A7M3XTZ3-F1
#
_cell.length_a   1.000
_cell.length_b   1.000
_cell.length_c   1.000
_cell.angle_alpha   90.00
_cell.angle_beta   90.00
_cell.angle_gamma   90.00
#
_symmetry.space_group_name_H-M   'P 1'
#
loop_
_entity.id
_entity.type
_entity.pdbx_description
1 polymer ?
#
loop_
_entity_poly.entity_id
_entity_poly.type
_entity_poly.pdbx_seq_one_letter_code
_entity_poly.pdbx_strand_id
1 'polypeptide(L)'
;EKMKASLSSTGKAVFLSAVTTVIGFISLVFTPMAPIQTVGIALSGGIVIVYILTIFMVPNLTLLLDLRKPKHPPLKAFDRLVDAPVKYNRAIIGFFLMLILISATLGQSNVEENIDLLGMAPEGEDPVIKMKQYSSDFNAGQIGMILIHANVTGDTNDQDTGNDDPAENLKRIDQLESKLNTVENTSAVSIVFLMKSTGIAPTVSGAQLYEFVNVTPLPDDIKETAEVLLNNEITADASFWDLLIQPDNFGLPGTKQSQIFLLNVFYASITDETREIFINSDFDRTLIYVDMPFIPVADTAKSVEAVNQHA
;
A
#
# COMPACT_ATOMS: atom_id res chain seq x y z
N GLU A 1 60.73 22.41 -8.43
CA GLU A 1 60.42 22.97 -7.09
C GLU A 1 59.00 23.52 -6.95
N LYS A 2 58.54 24.45 -7.80
CA LYS A 2 57.17 25.04 -7.71
C LYS A 2 56.03 24.01 -7.73
N MET A 3 56.19 22.92 -8.47
CA MET A 3 55.23 21.80 -8.51
C MET A 3 55.21 21.01 -7.20
N LYS A 4 56.37 20.76 -6.59
CA LYS A 4 56.50 20.06 -5.29
C LYS A 4 55.86 20.89 -4.17
N ALA A 5 56.04 22.22 -4.19
CA ALA A 5 55.39 23.14 -3.27
C ALA A 5 53.86 23.18 -3.47
N SER A 6 53.39 23.18 -4.72
CA SER A 6 51.95 23.17 -5.04
C SER A 6 51.28 21.86 -4.65
N LEU A 7 51.92 20.70 -4.87
CA LEU A 7 51.41 19.41 -4.38
C LEU A 7 51.35 19.34 -2.85
N SER A 8 52.33 19.90 -2.14
CA SER A 8 52.35 19.91 -0.67
C SER A 8 51.21 20.73 -0.05
N SER A 9 50.78 21.81 -0.72
CA SER A 9 49.69 22.66 -0.24
C SER A 9 48.33 22.23 -0.79
N THR A 10 48.18 22.20 -2.12
CA THR A 10 46.91 21.87 -2.78
C THR A 10 46.56 20.39 -2.60
N GLY A 11 47.55 19.48 -2.58
CA GLY A 11 47.31 18.05 -2.36
C GLY A 11 46.72 17.75 -0.99
N LYS A 12 47.11 18.49 0.07
CA LYS A 12 46.50 18.35 1.40
C LYS A 12 45.05 18.82 1.41
N ALA A 13 44.75 19.93 0.75
CA ALA A 13 43.39 20.45 0.63
C ALA A 13 42.48 19.47 -0.14
N VAL A 14 42.97 18.92 -1.26
CA VAL A 14 42.25 17.93 -2.07
C VAL A 14 42.06 16.62 -1.32
N PHE A 15 43.06 16.16 -0.57
CA PHE A 15 42.94 14.97 0.29
C PHE A 15 41.86 15.15 1.35
N LEU A 16 41.89 16.27 2.07
CA LEU A 16 40.90 16.55 3.13
C LEU A 16 39.49 16.61 2.54
N SER A 17 39.32 17.26 1.39
CA SER A 17 38.06 17.30 0.66
C SER A 17 37.57 15.89 0.29
N ALA A 18 38.45 15.05 -0.30
CA ALA A 18 38.10 13.69 -0.69
C ALA A 18 37.66 12.85 0.52
N VAL A 19 38.39 12.94 1.64
CA VAL A 19 38.04 12.25 2.89
C VAL A 19 36.67 12.67 3.40
N THR A 20 36.39 13.98 3.49
CA THR A 20 35.09 14.46 3.95
C THR A 20 33.95 14.02 3.05
N THR A 21 34.16 13.98 1.73
CA THR A 21 33.15 13.52 0.77
C THR A 21 32.92 12.01 0.88
N VAL A 22 33.98 11.21 1.04
CA VAL A 22 33.87 9.77 1.30
C VAL A 22 33.09 9.49 2.57
N ILE A 23 33.38 10.21 3.67
CA ILE A 23 32.62 10.07 4.92
C ILE A 23 31.13 10.37 4.70
N GLY A 24 30.81 11.42 3.93
CA GLY A 24 29.43 11.78 3.60
C GLY A 24 28.69 10.74 2.74
N PHE A 25 29.37 10.06 1.82
CA PHE A 25 28.72 9.00 1.02
C PHE A 25 28.70 7.65 1.74
N ILE A 26 29.69 7.34 2.58
CA ILE A 26 29.67 6.16 3.45
C ILE A 26 28.48 6.22 4.41
N SER A 27 28.05 7.40 4.86
CA SER A 27 26.88 7.49 5.75
C SER A 27 25.60 6.94 5.10
N LEU A 28 25.49 6.94 3.77
CA LEU A 28 24.35 6.35 3.05
C LEU A 28 24.27 4.83 3.22
N VAL A 29 25.37 4.15 3.54
CA VAL A 29 25.42 2.69 3.75
C VAL A 29 24.64 2.28 5.00
N PHE A 30 24.40 3.19 5.95
CA PHE A 30 23.58 2.93 7.13
C PHE A 30 22.07 3.05 6.88
N THR A 31 21.64 3.45 5.68
CA THR A 31 20.22 3.52 5.32
C THR A 31 19.64 2.11 5.16
N PRO A 32 18.42 1.80 5.62
CA PRO A 32 17.83 0.45 5.51
C PRO A 32 17.54 -0.01 4.06
N MET A 33 17.63 0.89 3.08
CA MET A 33 17.36 0.59 1.66
C MET A 33 18.63 0.12 0.92
N ALA A 34 18.67 -1.14 0.52
CA ALA A 34 19.80 -1.75 -0.20
C ALA A 34 20.26 -0.99 -1.47
N PRO A 35 19.37 -0.42 -2.31
CA PRO A 35 19.81 0.38 -3.47
C PRO A 35 20.63 1.61 -3.05
N ILE A 36 20.23 2.28 -1.98
CA ILE A 36 20.93 3.47 -1.46
C ILE A 36 22.29 3.08 -0.88
N GLN A 37 22.37 1.95 -0.19
CA GLN A 37 23.64 1.42 0.32
C GLN A 37 24.63 1.17 -0.82
N THR A 38 24.16 0.58 -1.91
CA THR A 38 24.99 0.24 -3.08
C THR A 38 25.54 1.51 -3.73
N VAL A 39 24.71 2.55 -3.88
CA VAL A 39 25.13 3.87 -4.37
C VAL A 39 26.17 4.49 -3.44
N GLY A 40 25.97 4.41 -2.12
CA GLY A 40 26.93 4.91 -1.13
C GLY A 40 28.31 4.26 -1.25
N ILE A 41 28.36 2.93 -1.39
CA ILE A 41 29.61 2.18 -1.56
C ILE A 41 30.28 2.53 -2.90
N ALA A 42 29.51 2.54 -4.00
CA ALA A 42 30.02 2.81 -5.34
C ALA A 42 30.61 4.23 -5.46
N LEU A 43 29.91 5.24 -4.94
CA LEU A 43 30.38 6.63 -4.95
C LEU A 43 31.62 6.82 -4.08
N SER A 44 31.63 6.23 -2.87
CA SER A 44 32.77 6.30 -1.96
C SER A 44 34.02 5.68 -2.59
N GLY A 45 33.90 4.49 -3.17
CA GLY A 45 34.98 3.84 -3.91
C GLY A 45 35.43 4.67 -5.13
N GLY A 46 34.47 5.21 -5.88
CA GLY A 46 34.74 6.10 -7.01
C GLY A 46 35.55 7.34 -6.63
N ILE A 47 35.23 7.97 -5.50
CA ILE A 47 35.97 9.16 -5.01
C ILE A 47 37.41 8.82 -4.65
N VAL A 48 37.66 7.66 -4.02
CA VAL A 48 39.02 7.21 -3.70
C VAL A 48 39.83 7.02 -4.99
N ILE A 49 39.24 6.37 -6.00
CA ILE A 49 39.89 6.16 -7.30
C ILE A 49 40.14 7.51 -7.98
N VAL A 50 39.16 8.41 -8.01
CA VAL A 50 39.29 9.76 -8.60
C VAL A 50 40.37 10.58 -7.89
N TYR A 51 40.45 10.51 -6.57
CA TYR A 51 41.50 11.18 -5.79
C TYR A 51 42.90 10.69 -6.20
N ILE A 52 43.09 9.38 -6.29
CA ILE A 52 44.33 8.76 -6.74
C ILE A 52 44.65 9.24 -8.17
N LEU A 53 43.71 9.11 -9.10
CA LEU A 53 43.93 9.55 -10.47
C LEU A 53 44.29 11.05 -10.54
N THR A 54 43.64 11.89 -9.75
CA THR A 54 43.90 13.33 -9.73
C THR A 54 45.31 13.67 -9.22
N ILE A 55 45.77 13.05 -8.13
CA ILE A 55 47.09 13.34 -7.57
C ILE A 55 48.23 12.92 -8.50
N PHE A 56 48.03 11.87 -9.30
CA PHE A 56 49.01 11.40 -10.28
C PHE A 56 48.90 12.11 -11.64
N MET A 57 47.69 12.28 -12.16
CA MET A 57 47.45 12.76 -13.52
C MET A 57 47.62 14.28 -13.65
N VAL A 58 47.16 15.08 -12.69
CA VAL A 58 47.26 16.55 -12.75
C VAL A 58 48.71 17.04 -12.88
N PRO A 59 49.67 16.62 -12.05
CA PRO A 59 51.07 17.04 -12.22
C PRO A 59 51.68 16.53 -13.53
N ASN A 60 51.37 15.30 -13.95
CA ASN A 60 51.88 14.74 -15.20
C ASN A 60 51.39 15.52 -16.42
N LEU A 61 50.10 15.85 -16.49
CA LEU A 61 49.52 16.66 -17.57
C LEU A 61 50.05 18.09 -17.55
N THR A 62 50.24 18.68 -16.36
CA THR A 62 50.76 20.04 -16.23
C THR A 62 52.21 20.14 -16.74
N LEU A 63 53.02 19.10 -16.52
CA LEU A 63 54.38 19.01 -17.07
C LEU A 63 54.39 18.82 -18.59
N LEU A 64 53.53 17.93 -19.10
CA LEU A 64 53.45 17.60 -20.52
C LEU A 64 52.97 18.77 -21.39
N LEU A 65 52.03 19.56 -20.89
CA LEU A 65 51.38 20.64 -21.63
C LEU A 65 52.01 22.03 -21.38
N ASP A 66 53.08 22.12 -20.59
CA ASP A 66 53.76 23.37 -20.16
C ASP A 66 52.77 24.53 -19.92
N LEU A 67 51.76 24.27 -19.07
CA LEU A 67 50.67 25.21 -18.84
C LEU A 67 51.19 26.51 -18.22
N ARG A 68 51.38 27.54 -19.06
CA ARG A 68 51.72 28.89 -18.62
C ARG A 68 50.47 29.61 -18.13
N LYS A 69 50.54 30.15 -16.91
CA LYS A 69 49.44 30.93 -16.31
C LYS A 69 49.27 32.28 -17.02
N PRO A 70 48.17 32.55 -17.74
CA PRO A 70 47.88 33.90 -18.23
C PRO A 70 47.52 34.81 -17.05
N LYS A 71 48.05 36.03 -17.03
CA LYS A 71 47.66 37.08 -16.07
C LYS A 71 46.73 38.06 -16.78
N HIS A 72 45.44 37.93 -16.56
CA HIS A 72 44.46 38.97 -16.90
C HIS A 72 43.97 39.62 -15.59
N PRO A 73 43.88 40.96 -15.53
CA PRO A 73 43.31 41.63 -14.37
C PRO A 73 41.83 41.23 -14.21
N PRO A 74 41.35 41.03 -12.96
CA PRO A 74 39.95 40.72 -12.74
C PRO A 74 39.07 41.88 -13.22
N LEU A 75 37.85 41.56 -13.65
CA LEU A 75 36.85 42.58 -13.99
C LEU A 75 36.52 43.38 -12.73
N LYS A 76 36.44 44.72 -12.83
CA LYS A 76 36.10 45.61 -11.69
C LYS A 76 34.74 45.31 -11.03
N ALA A 77 33.85 44.62 -11.75
CA ALA A 77 32.59 44.13 -11.20
C ALA A 77 32.79 42.99 -10.17
N PHE A 78 33.79 42.12 -10.38
CA PHE A 78 34.18 41.08 -9.43
C PHE A 78 34.75 41.68 -8.16
N ASP A 79 35.56 42.73 -8.25
CA ASP A 79 36.12 43.41 -7.07
C ASP A 79 34.99 43.91 -6.13
N ARG A 80 33.96 44.55 -6.69
CA ARG A 80 32.79 44.99 -5.90
C ARG A 80 31.97 43.85 -5.32
N LEU A 81 31.79 42.76 -6.07
CA LEU A 81 31.03 41.58 -5.61
C LEU A 81 31.74 40.85 -4.47
N VAL A 82 33.07 40.88 -4.43
CA VAL A 82 33.89 40.29 -3.36
C VAL A 82 33.98 41.23 -2.16
N ASP A 83 34.12 42.54 -2.39
CA ASP A 83 34.26 43.52 -1.31
C ASP A 83 32.97 43.71 -0.50
N ALA A 84 31.80 43.55 -1.12
CA ALA A 84 30.51 43.75 -0.45
C ALA A 84 30.26 42.74 0.70
N PRO A 85 30.40 41.42 0.52
CA PRO A 85 30.33 40.44 1.59
C PRO A 85 31.33 40.66 2.72
N VAL A 86 32.55 41.10 2.38
CA VAL A 86 33.63 41.31 3.36
C VAL A 86 33.37 42.56 4.21
N LYS A 87 32.88 43.64 3.60
CA LYS A 87 32.61 44.91 4.31
C LYS A 87 31.37 44.85 5.19
N TYR A 88 30.34 44.12 4.78
CA TYR A 88 29.06 44.03 5.49
C TYR A 88 28.79 42.65 6.11
N ASN A 89 29.86 41.92 6.49
CA ASN A 89 29.81 40.53 6.94
C ASN A 89 28.76 40.25 8.03
N ARG A 90 28.66 41.09 9.07
CA ARG A 90 27.69 40.90 10.19
C ARG A 90 26.25 41.05 9.73
N ALA A 91 25.97 42.02 8.86
CA ALA A 91 24.63 42.25 8.34
C ALA A 91 24.20 41.09 7.43
N ILE A 92 25.12 40.58 6.60
CA ILE A 92 24.86 39.48 5.67
C ILE A 92 24.67 38.17 6.42
N ILE A 93 25.51 37.87 7.42
CA ILE A 93 25.32 36.70 8.28
C ILE A 93 23.97 36.77 8.99
N GLY A 94 23.62 37.94 9.56
CA GLY A 94 22.32 38.13 10.20
C GLY A 94 21.14 37.93 9.24
N PHE A 95 21.24 38.43 8.01
CA PHE A 95 20.24 38.24 6.96
C PHE A 95 20.06 36.76 6.58
N PHE A 96 21.15 36.02 6.34
CA PHE A 96 21.06 34.59 6.02
C PHE A 96 20.57 33.76 7.20
N LEU A 97 20.98 34.09 8.44
CA LEU A 97 20.44 33.45 9.64
C LEU A 97 18.93 33.69 9.78
N MET A 98 18.47 34.90 9.50
CA MET A 98 17.04 35.23 9.48
C MET A 98 16.31 34.40 8.42
N LEU A 99 16.85 34.30 7.21
CA LEU A 99 16.26 33.47 6.14
C LEU A 99 16.20 31.98 6.53
N ILE A 100 17.25 31.46 7.16
CA ILE A 100 17.28 30.07 7.64
C ILE A 100 16.22 29.87 8.72
N LEU A 101 16.09 30.79 9.68
CA LEU A 101 15.06 30.70 10.73
C LEU A 101 13.64 30.77 10.16
N ILE A 102 13.39 31.65 9.19
CA ILE A 102 12.10 31.74 8.51
C ILE A 102 11.81 30.44 7.73
N SER A 103 12.79 29.92 6.99
CA SER A 103 12.65 28.68 6.22
C SER A 103 12.41 27.48 7.14
N ALA A 104 13.13 27.39 8.26
CA ALA A 104 12.97 26.31 9.24
C ALA A 104 11.61 26.34 9.96
N THR A 105 11.04 27.53 10.19
CA THR A 105 9.78 27.66 10.94
C THR A 105 8.55 27.65 10.05
N LEU A 106 8.55 28.42 8.96
CA LEU A 106 7.39 28.55 8.06
C LEU A 106 7.50 27.63 6.84
N GLY A 107 8.70 27.33 6.38
CA GLY A 107 8.91 26.51 5.19
C GLY A 107 8.68 25.03 5.46
N GLN A 108 9.11 24.52 6.62
CA GLN A 108 9.05 23.09 6.95
C GLN A 108 7.62 22.54 6.96
N SER A 109 6.64 23.28 7.46
CA SER A 109 5.24 22.82 7.54
C SER A 109 4.57 22.67 6.17
N ASN A 110 5.13 23.29 5.13
CA ASN A 110 4.59 23.25 3.76
C ASN A 110 5.26 22.18 2.89
N VAL A 111 6.23 21.41 3.43
CA VAL A 111 6.88 20.33 2.69
C VAL A 111 6.06 19.06 2.87
N GLU A 112 5.30 18.69 1.84
CA GLU A 112 4.53 17.45 1.80
C GLU A 112 5.38 16.28 1.25
N GLU A 113 5.23 15.11 1.87
CA GLU A 113 5.87 13.87 1.42
C GLU A 113 4.96 13.13 0.42
N ASN A 114 4.92 13.63 -0.82
CA ASN A 114 4.07 13.09 -1.88
C ASN A 114 4.83 12.06 -2.73
N ILE A 115 5.16 10.90 -2.15
CA ILE A 115 5.73 9.78 -2.90
C ILE A 115 4.58 9.03 -3.57
N ASP A 116 4.28 9.38 -4.82
CA ASP A 116 3.41 8.61 -5.70
C ASP A 116 4.26 7.65 -6.54
N LEU A 117 4.19 6.35 -6.21
CA LEU A 117 4.94 5.31 -6.91
C LEU A 117 4.49 5.13 -8.36
N LEU A 118 3.20 5.30 -8.63
CA LEU A 118 2.66 5.19 -9.99
C LEU A 118 3.01 6.45 -10.80
N GLY A 119 3.09 7.61 -10.14
CA GLY A 119 3.59 8.87 -10.70
C GLY A 119 5.07 8.86 -11.07
N MET A 120 5.88 7.96 -10.47
CA MET A 120 7.28 7.75 -10.85
C MET A 120 7.45 6.78 -12.02
N ALA A 121 6.39 6.08 -12.42
CA ALA A 121 6.42 5.20 -13.57
C ALA A 121 6.37 6.00 -14.89
N PRO A 122 6.78 5.40 -16.02
CA PRO A 122 6.69 6.06 -17.32
C PRO A 122 5.23 6.38 -17.71
N GLU A 123 4.83 7.64 -17.56
CA GLU A 123 3.45 8.14 -17.76
C GLU A 123 2.89 7.96 -19.19
N GLY A 124 3.78 7.74 -20.17
CA GLY A 124 3.39 7.58 -21.57
C GLY A 124 3.00 6.15 -21.96
N GLU A 125 3.13 5.19 -21.04
CA GLU A 125 2.87 3.78 -21.34
C GLU A 125 1.40 3.42 -21.11
N ASP A 126 0.77 2.75 -22.08
CA ASP A 126 -0.65 2.36 -22.02
C ASP A 126 -1.04 1.64 -20.71
N PRO A 127 -0.23 0.72 -20.16
CA PRO A 127 -0.55 0.09 -18.87
C PRO A 127 -0.63 1.08 -17.71
N VAL A 128 0.25 2.08 -17.64
CA VAL A 128 0.27 3.07 -16.55
C VAL A 128 -0.98 3.94 -16.61
N ILE A 129 -1.35 4.38 -17.82
CA ILE A 129 -2.58 5.14 -18.05
C ILE A 129 -3.80 4.31 -17.63
N LYS A 130 -3.85 3.02 -17.99
CA LYS A 130 -4.96 2.14 -17.63
C LYS A 130 -5.02 1.81 -16.15
N MET A 131 -3.88 1.70 -15.47
CA MET A 131 -3.84 1.52 -14.02
C MET A 131 -4.35 2.77 -13.28
N LYS A 132 -3.99 3.97 -13.73
CA LYS A 132 -4.53 5.22 -13.19
C LYS A 132 -6.04 5.33 -13.42
N GLN A 133 -6.49 4.99 -14.62
CA GLN A 133 -7.92 4.96 -14.94
C GLN A 133 -8.67 3.95 -14.06
N TYR A 134 -8.20 2.71 -13.98
CA TYR A 134 -8.77 1.68 -13.09
C TYR A 134 -8.86 2.19 -11.65
N SER A 135 -7.80 2.83 -11.17
CA SER A 135 -7.76 3.32 -9.81
C SER A 135 -8.73 4.46 -9.53
N SER A 136 -8.94 5.36 -10.48
CA SER A 136 -9.92 6.43 -10.35
C SER A 136 -11.36 5.92 -10.50
N ASP A 137 -11.60 4.99 -11.41
CA ASP A 137 -12.96 4.51 -11.73
C ASP A 137 -13.50 3.54 -10.68
N PHE A 138 -12.62 2.71 -10.10
CA PHE A 138 -13.00 1.66 -9.14
C PHE A 138 -12.55 1.94 -7.70
N ASN A 139 -11.88 3.07 -7.44
CA ASN A 139 -11.31 3.41 -6.13
C ASN A 139 -10.40 2.27 -5.58
N ALA A 140 -9.63 1.64 -6.48
CA ALA A 140 -8.90 0.41 -6.21
C ALA A 140 -7.49 0.43 -6.84
N GLY A 141 -6.62 -0.51 -6.50
CA GLY A 141 -5.28 -0.60 -7.10
C GLY A 141 -4.19 -1.02 -6.12
N GLN A 142 -4.34 -0.61 -4.86
CA GLN A 142 -3.56 -1.09 -3.72
C GLN A 142 -4.47 -1.97 -2.86
N ILE A 143 -4.02 -3.17 -2.53
CA ILE A 143 -4.82 -4.14 -1.79
C ILE A 143 -4.31 -4.20 -0.34
N GLY A 144 -5.18 -3.84 0.61
CA GLY A 144 -5.07 -4.17 2.02
C GLY A 144 -5.77 -5.49 2.33
N MET A 145 -5.28 -6.23 3.33
CA MET A 145 -5.89 -7.50 3.74
C MET A 145 -6.06 -7.51 5.25
N ILE A 146 -7.28 -7.83 5.72
CA ILE A 146 -7.59 -8.00 7.13
C ILE A 146 -7.97 -9.46 7.34
N LEU A 147 -7.18 -10.16 8.16
CA LEU A 147 -7.43 -11.54 8.54
C LEU A 147 -8.29 -11.59 9.79
N ILE A 148 -9.44 -12.23 9.68
CA ILE A 148 -10.41 -12.43 10.75
C ILE A 148 -10.44 -13.90 11.12
N HIS A 149 -10.32 -14.19 12.42
CA HIS A 149 -10.46 -15.54 12.96
C HIS A 149 -11.91 -15.72 13.38
N ALA A 150 -12.73 -16.28 12.50
CA ALA A 150 -14.15 -16.54 12.71
C ALA A 150 -14.55 -17.76 11.90
N ASN A 151 -15.17 -18.74 12.56
CA ASN A 151 -15.68 -19.92 11.88
C ASN A 151 -17.00 -19.58 11.18
N VAL A 152 -17.06 -19.86 9.87
CA VAL A 152 -18.20 -19.52 9.00
C VAL A 152 -18.94 -20.74 8.43
N THR A 153 -18.52 -21.96 8.78
CA THR A 153 -19.27 -23.20 8.59
C THR A 153 -19.75 -23.68 9.94
N GLY A 154 -21.00 -23.37 10.29
CA GLY A 154 -21.50 -23.75 11.60
C GLY A 154 -21.62 -25.27 11.75
N ASP A 155 -21.17 -25.80 12.88
CA ASP A 155 -21.39 -27.17 13.29
C ASP A 155 -21.91 -27.20 14.73
N THR A 156 -23.20 -27.47 14.90
CA THR A 156 -23.82 -27.49 16.23
C THR A 156 -23.62 -28.82 16.98
N ASN A 157 -22.87 -29.77 16.42
CA ASN A 157 -22.69 -31.12 16.99
C ASN A 157 -21.35 -31.30 17.71
N ASP A 158 -20.56 -30.24 17.87
CA ASP A 158 -19.30 -30.26 18.58
C ASP A 158 -19.40 -29.58 19.98
N GLN A 159 -18.25 -29.32 20.62
CA GLN A 159 -18.19 -28.63 21.91
C GLN A 159 -17.81 -27.14 21.76
N ASP A 160 -17.65 -26.63 20.54
CA ASP A 160 -17.18 -25.29 20.25
C ASP A 160 -18.35 -24.34 20.01
N THR A 161 -18.77 -23.66 21.08
CA THR A 161 -19.83 -22.65 21.00
C THR A 161 -19.52 -21.45 20.09
N GLY A 162 -18.28 -21.29 19.62
CA GLY A 162 -17.85 -20.21 18.73
C GLY A 162 -18.28 -20.40 17.26
N ASN A 163 -18.58 -21.64 16.84
CA ASN A 163 -19.05 -21.94 15.49
C ASN A 163 -20.56 -22.23 15.42
N ASP A 164 -21.24 -22.30 16.57
CA ASP A 164 -22.68 -22.56 16.71
C ASP A 164 -23.58 -21.50 16.03
N ASP A 165 -23.04 -20.34 15.68
CA ASP A 165 -23.78 -19.25 15.02
C ASP A 165 -22.94 -18.59 13.90
N PRO A 166 -22.80 -19.26 12.75
CA PRO A 166 -22.04 -18.72 11.63
C PRO A 166 -22.72 -17.48 11.02
N ALA A 167 -24.05 -17.37 11.12
CA ALA A 167 -24.80 -16.21 10.63
C ALA A 167 -24.48 -14.95 11.46
N GLU A 168 -24.36 -15.07 12.78
CA GLU A 168 -23.89 -13.98 13.63
C GLU A 168 -22.44 -13.58 13.30
N ASN A 169 -21.54 -14.55 13.09
CA ASN A 169 -20.16 -14.28 12.69
C ASN A 169 -20.09 -13.50 11.37
N LEU A 170 -20.86 -13.91 10.36
CA LEU A 170 -20.95 -13.18 9.10
C LEU A 170 -21.58 -11.79 9.26
N LYS A 171 -22.56 -11.61 10.16
CA LYS A 171 -23.13 -10.29 10.47
C LYS A 171 -22.10 -9.36 11.12
N ARG A 172 -21.20 -9.89 11.95
CA ARG A 172 -20.08 -9.11 12.52
C ARG A 172 -19.08 -8.71 11.43
N ILE A 173 -18.79 -9.61 10.48
CA ILE A 173 -17.97 -9.32 9.29
C ILE A 173 -18.63 -8.20 8.47
N ASP A 174 -19.93 -8.27 8.22
CA ASP A 174 -20.69 -7.22 7.51
C ASP A 174 -20.61 -5.85 8.21
N GLN A 175 -20.77 -5.84 9.53
CA GLN A 175 -20.64 -4.62 10.32
C GLN A 175 -19.23 -4.03 10.23
N LEU A 176 -18.20 -4.88 10.20
CA LEU A 176 -16.83 -4.43 10.01
C LEU A 176 -16.64 -3.87 8.59
N GLU A 177 -17.09 -4.57 7.55
CA GLU A 177 -17.07 -4.05 6.16
C GLU A 177 -17.73 -2.68 6.07
N SER A 178 -18.91 -2.51 6.68
CA SER A 178 -19.62 -1.22 6.67
C SER A 178 -18.83 -0.12 7.35
N LYS A 179 -18.08 -0.41 8.43
CA LYS A 179 -17.20 0.56 9.10
C LYS A 179 -15.99 0.89 8.23
N LEU A 180 -15.38 -0.12 7.61
CA LEU A 180 -14.24 0.06 6.72
C LEU A 180 -14.61 0.94 5.53
N ASN A 181 -15.79 0.74 4.94
CA ASN A 181 -16.32 1.55 3.85
C ASN A 181 -16.65 3.02 4.24
N THR A 182 -16.59 3.38 5.53
CA THR A 182 -16.70 4.80 5.96
C THR A 182 -15.37 5.54 5.88
N VAL A 183 -14.25 4.83 5.79
CA VAL A 183 -12.92 5.42 5.63
C VAL A 183 -12.80 5.96 4.20
N GLU A 184 -12.19 7.14 4.08
CA GLU A 184 -11.99 7.78 2.78
C GLU A 184 -11.06 6.92 1.90
N ASN A 185 -11.37 6.81 0.61
CA ASN A 185 -10.55 6.08 -0.37
C ASN A 185 -10.38 4.59 -0.04
N THR A 186 -11.35 3.96 0.62
CA THR A 186 -11.32 2.51 0.89
C THR A 186 -12.61 1.82 0.45
N SER A 187 -12.48 0.64 -0.15
CA SER A 187 -13.59 -0.24 -0.50
C SER A 187 -13.33 -1.64 0.07
N ALA A 188 -14.17 -2.10 1.00
CA ALA A 188 -14.05 -3.41 1.63
C ALA A 188 -14.87 -4.48 0.89
N VAL A 189 -14.25 -5.63 0.63
CA VAL A 189 -14.83 -6.78 -0.07
C VAL A 189 -14.50 -8.07 0.70
N SER A 190 -15.53 -8.80 1.11
CA SER A 190 -15.42 -10.14 1.72
C SER A 190 -16.41 -11.14 1.11
N ILE A 191 -16.48 -12.33 1.69
CA ILE A 191 -17.50 -13.34 1.33
C ILE A 191 -18.94 -12.80 1.48
N VAL A 192 -19.18 -11.89 2.44
CA VAL A 192 -20.49 -11.26 2.64
C VAL A 192 -20.89 -10.42 1.43
N PHE A 193 -19.94 -9.69 0.83
CA PHE A 193 -20.18 -8.95 -0.40
C PHE A 193 -20.57 -9.88 -1.56
N LEU A 194 -19.95 -11.06 -1.66
CA LEU A 194 -20.37 -12.08 -2.63
C LEU A 194 -21.81 -12.54 -2.36
N MET A 195 -22.16 -12.86 -1.11
CA MET A 195 -23.52 -13.28 -0.74
C MET A 195 -24.59 -12.23 -1.03
N LYS A 196 -24.24 -10.94 -0.92
CA LYS A 196 -25.12 -9.81 -1.26
C LYS A 196 -25.26 -9.61 -2.77
N SER A 197 -24.22 -9.91 -3.54
CA SER A 197 -24.20 -9.74 -5.01
C SER A 197 -24.72 -10.96 -5.76
N THR A 198 -24.73 -12.14 -5.13
CA THR A 198 -25.36 -13.34 -5.69
C THR A 198 -26.88 -13.27 -5.51
N GLY A 199 -27.55 -12.81 -6.57
CA GLY A 199 -29.00 -12.90 -6.68
C GLY A 199 -29.44 -14.36 -6.85
N ILE A 200 -30.60 -14.70 -6.28
CA ILE A 200 -31.19 -16.03 -6.43
C ILE A 200 -32.13 -15.98 -7.64
N ALA A 201 -31.66 -16.52 -8.77
CA ALA A 201 -32.51 -16.72 -9.93
C ALA A 201 -33.19 -18.11 -9.83
N PRO A 202 -34.53 -18.19 -9.74
CA PRO A 202 -35.23 -19.48 -9.75
C PRO A 202 -35.05 -20.12 -11.14
N THR A 203 -34.08 -21.02 -11.24
CA THR A 203 -33.86 -21.76 -12.48
C THR A 203 -34.79 -22.97 -12.48
N VAL A 204 -35.68 -22.99 -13.47
CA VAL A 204 -36.78 -23.92 -13.69
C VAL A 204 -36.42 -25.38 -13.38
N SER A 205 -37.24 -26.02 -12.53
CA SER A 205 -37.36 -27.48 -12.24
C SER A 205 -36.85 -28.03 -10.89
N GLY A 206 -37.09 -27.35 -9.76
CA GLY A 206 -36.86 -27.90 -8.41
C GLY A 206 -37.81 -29.04 -7.98
N ALA A 207 -38.92 -29.26 -8.69
CA ALA A 207 -39.97 -30.23 -8.29
C ALA A 207 -39.47 -31.68 -8.13
N GLN A 208 -38.47 -32.11 -8.92
CA GLN A 208 -37.90 -33.46 -8.83
C GLN A 208 -36.93 -33.60 -7.64
N LEU A 209 -36.26 -32.51 -7.25
CA LEU A 209 -35.38 -32.47 -6.09
C LEU A 209 -36.19 -32.32 -4.80
N TYR A 210 -37.31 -31.60 -4.84
CA TYR A 210 -38.26 -31.50 -3.73
C TYR A 210 -38.77 -32.88 -3.30
N GLU A 211 -39.18 -33.72 -4.25
CA GLU A 211 -39.66 -35.08 -3.95
C GLU A 211 -38.55 -35.94 -3.31
N PHE A 212 -37.30 -35.76 -3.71
CA PHE A 212 -36.13 -36.43 -3.12
C PHE A 212 -35.81 -35.94 -1.69
N VAL A 213 -35.89 -34.63 -1.44
CA VAL A 213 -35.65 -34.04 -0.10
C VAL A 213 -36.75 -34.45 0.88
N ASN A 214 -38.01 -34.53 0.43
CA ASN A 214 -39.14 -34.88 1.29
C ASN A 214 -39.06 -36.34 1.81
N VAL A 215 -38.53 -37.26 0.99
CA VAL A 215 -38.35 -38.68 1.32
C VAL A 215 -37.08 -38.95 2.16
N THR A 216 -36.13 -38.02 2.19
CA THR A 216 -34.89 -38.15 2.97
C THR A 216 -35.15 -37.83 4.45
N PRO A 217 -34.60 -38.60 5.42
CA PRO A 217 -34.74 -38.30 6.85
C PRO A 217 -33.85 -37.12 7.24
N LEU A 218 -34.28 -35.91 6.87
CA LEU A 218 -33.71 -34.63 7.29
C LEU A 218 -34.54 -34.05 8.44
N PRO A 219 -33.94 -33.25 9.34
CA PRO A 219 -34.66 -32.41 10.29
C PRO A 219 -35.76 -31.57 9.62
N ASP A 220 -36.88 -31.37 10.29
CA ASP A 220 -38.06 -30.69 9.73
C ASP A 220 -37.74 -29.27 9.23
N ASP A 221 -36.90 -28.53 9.96
CA ASP A 221 -36.44 -27.18 9.58
C ASP A 221 -35.70 -27.13 8.23
N ILE A 222 -34.90 -28.16 7.92
CA ILE A 222 -34.16 -28.25 6.66
C ILE A 222 -35.13 -28.56 5.51
N LYS A 223 -36.15 -29.38 5.77
CA LYS A 223 -37.19 -29.70 4.78
C LYS A 223 -38.01 -28.47 4.42
N GLU A 224 -38.43 -27.69 5.42
CA GLU A 224 -39.18 -26.44 5.22
C GLU A 224 -38.34 -25.39 4.46
N THR A 225 -37.05 -25.27 4.79
CA THR A 225 -36.13 -24.38 4.08
C THR A 225 -35.92 -24.79 2.62
N ALA A 226 -35.74 -26.09 2.37
CA ALA A 226 -35.59 -26.64 1.02
C ALA A 226 -36.89 -26.54 0.21
N GLU A 227 -38.05 -26.66 0.85
CA GLU A 227 -39.35 -26.47 0.23
C GLU A 227 -39.51 -25.05 -0.32
N VAL A 228 -39.23 -24.03 0.49
CA VAL A 228 -39.32 -22.62 0.08
C VAL A 228 -38.35 -22.29 -1.06
N LEU A 229 -37.11 -22.79 -0.99
CA LEU A 229 -36.11 -22.60 -2.05
C LEU A 229 -36.46 -23.30 -3.37
N LEU A 230 -37.03 -24.51 -3.31
CA LEU A 230 -37.26 -25.36 -4.49
C LEU A 230 -38.64 -25.17 -5.13
N ASN A 231 -39.62 -24.63 -4.39
CA ASN A 231 -41.02 -24.49 -4.83
C ASN A 231 -41.35 -23.12 -5.47
N ASN A 232 -40.33 -22.36 -5.90
CA ASN A 232 -40.44 -21.11 -6.68
C ASN A 232 -41.19 -19.93 -6.00
N GLU A 233 -41.33 -19.89 -4.68
CA GLU A 233 -42.05 -18.79 -3.99
C GLU A 233 -41.15 -17.56 -3.69
N ILE A 234 -39.85 -17.63 -3.94
CA ILE A 234 -38.92 -16.53 -3.63
C ILE A 234 -38.92 -15.50 -4.77
N THR A 235 -39.21 -14.24 -4.41
CA THR A 235 -39.23 -13.08 -5.31
C THR A 235 -37.88 -12.85 -5.98
N ALA A 236 -37.90 -12.46 -7.26
CA ALA A 236 -36.75 -12.34 -8.17
C ALA A 236 -35.66 -11.30 -7.80
N ASP A 237 -35.79 -10.59 -6.67
CA ASP A 237 -34.90 -9.49 -6.26
C ASP A 237 -34.20 -9.73 -4.91
N ALA A 238 -34.24 -10.96 -4.37
CA ALA A 238 -33.58 -11.30 -3.10
C ALA A 238 -32.16 -11.85 -3.30
N SER A 239 -31.22 -11.42 -2.46
CA SER A 239 -29.87 -12.00 -2.39
C SER A 239 -29.80 -13.18 -1.41
N PHE A 240 -28.77 -14.01 -1.52
CA PHE A 240 -28.49 -15.05 -0.52
C PHE A 240 -28.33 -14.48 0.90
N TRP A 241 -27.75 -13.29 1.00
CA TRP A 241 -27.62 -12.57 2.27
C TRP A 241 -28.99 -12.28 2.92
N ASP A 242 -29.96 -11.86 2.13
CA ASP A 242 -31.30 -11.49 2.63
C ASP A 242 -32.03 -12.72 3.19
N LEU A 243 -31.91 -13.88 2.53
CA LEU A 243 -32.47 -15.14 3.03
C LEU A 243 -31.86 -15.57 4.36
N LEU A 244 -30.55 -15.35 4.54
CA LEU A 244 -29.83 -15.75 5.75
C LEU A 244 -30.19 -14.87 6.95
N ILE A 245 -30.25 -13.55 6.75
CA ILE A 245 -30.38 -12.57 7.85
C ILE A 245 -31.83 -12.16 8.10
N GLN A 246 -32.71 -12.26 7.10
CA GLN A 246 -34.14 -11.92 7.21
C GLN A 246 -35.05 -13.08 6.78
N PRO A 247 -34.90 -14.29 7.38
CA PRO A 247 -35.64 -15.48 6.98
C PRO A 247 -37.17 -15.30 7.06
N ASP A 248 -37.66 -14.56 8.05
CA ASP A 248 -39.09 -14.30 8.27
C ASP A 248 -39.77 -13.63 7.05
N ASN A 249 -39.04 -12.77 6.33
CA ASN A 249 -39.56 -12.07 5.16
C ASN A 249 -39.82 -12.99 3.97
N PHE A 250 -39.23 -14.20 4.00
CA PHE A 250 -39.29 -15.20 2.93
C PHE A 250 -39.98 -16.49 3.38
N GLY A 251 -40.63 -16.50 4.55
CA GLY A 251 -41.31 -17.70 5.06
C GLY A 251 -40.36 -18.83 5.48
N LEU A 252 -39.10 -18.50 5.79
CA LEU A 252 -38.11 -19.47 6.25
C LEU A 252 -38.16 -19.60 7.78
N PRO A 253 -37.93 -20.80 8.35
CA PRO A 253 -38.03 -21.03 9.80
C PRO A 253 -36.98 -20.27 10.62
N GLY A 254 -35.91 -19.78 9.99
CA GLY A 254 -34.91 -18.91 10.63
C GLY A 254 -34.11 -19.55 11.77
N THR A 255 -34.17 -20.88 11.91
CA THR A 255 -33.41 -21.62 12.92
C THR A 255 -31.93 -21.72 12.52
N LYS A 256 -31.05 -21.95 13.50
CA LYS A 256 -29.61 -22.12 13.25
C LYS A 256 -29.31 -23.22 12.23
N GLN A 257 -30.06 -24.32 12.28
CA GLN A 257 -29.91 -25.42 11.33
C GLN A 257 -30.35 -25.03 9.91
N SER A 258 -31.43 -24.26 9.77
CA SER A 258 -31.85 -23.69 8.48
C SER A 258 -30.76 -22.75 7.91
N GLN A 259 -30.20 -21.88 8.74
CA GLN A 259 -29.13 -20.96 8.34
C GLN A 259 -27.84 -21.69 7.93
N ILE A 260 -27.42 -22.71 8.69
CA ILE A 260 -26.27 -23.56 8.34
C ILE A 260 -26.50 -24.27 7.00
N PHE A 261 -27.72 -24.78 6.77
CA PHE A 261 -28.07 -25.39 5.49
C PHE A 261 -27.96 -24.39 4.33
N LEU A 262 -28.50 -23.18 4.47
CA LEU A 262 -28.38 -22.11 3.47
C LEU A 262 -26.93 -21.74 3.17
N LEU A 263 -26.08 -21.67 4.20
CA LEU A 263 -24.65 -21.40 4.04
C LEU A 263 -23.94 -22.53 3.29
N ASN A 264 -24.24 -23.79 3.61
CA ASN A 264 -23.67 -24.92 2.90
C ASN A 264 -24.10 -24.96 1.42
N VAL A 265 -25.35 -24.62 1.12
CA VAL A 265 -25.83 -24.47 -0.26
C VAL A 265 -25.06 -23.35 -0.98
N PHE A 266 -24.87 -22.21 -0.32
CA PHE A 266 -24.10 -21.10 -0.90
C PHE A 266 -22.64 -21.49 -1.15
N TYR A 267 -21.93 -22.07 -0.17
CA TYR A 267 -20.53 -22.48 -0.34
C TYR A 267 -20.33 -23.60 -1.36
N ALA A 268 -21.34 -24.45 -1.57
CA ALA A 268 -21.33 -25.46 -2.62
C ALA A 268 -21.67 -24.88 -4.01
N SER A 269 -22.31 -23.70 -4.07
CA SER A 269 -22.68 -23.05 -5.33
C SER A 269 -21.53 -22.26 -5.96
N ILE A 270 -20.54 -21.85 -5.17
CA ILE A 270 -19.33 -21.18 -5.63
C ILE A 270 -18.19 -22.19 -5.78
N THR A 271 -17.22 -21.92 -6.66
CA THR A 271 -16.07 -22.80 -6.81
C THR A 271 -15.16 -22.71 -5.59
N ASP A 272 -14.43 -23.78 -5.31
CA ASP A 272 -13.48 -23.81 -4.19
C ASP A 272 -12.44 -22.70 -4.33
N GLU A 273 -11.97 -22.38 -5.54
CA GLU A 273 -11.01 -21.29 -5.77
C GLU A 273 -11.59 -19.91 -5.43
N THR A 274 -12.87 -19.69 -5.74
CA THR A 274 -13.53 -18.41 -5.43
C THR A 274 -13.76 -18.27 -3.93
N ARG A 275 -14.11 -19.36 -3.25
CA ARG A 275 -14.27 -19.40 -1.79
C ARG A 275 -12.93 -19.19 -1.09
N GLU A 276 -11.87 -19.86 -1.55
CA GLU A 276 -10.55 -19.82 -0.93
C GLU A 276 -9.82 -18.47 -1.03
N ILE A 277 -10.30 -17.58 -1.90
CA ILE A 277 -9.89 -16.16 -1.89
C ILE A 277 -10.30 -15.49 -0.57
N PHE A 278 -11.48 -15.82 -0.03
CA PHE A 278 -12.03 -15.14 1.15
C PHE A 278 -12.00 -15.98 2.42
N ILE A 279 -12.03 -17.30 2.33
CA ILE A 279 -12.16 -18.19 3.48
C ILE A 279 -11.14 -19.32 3.37
N ASN A 280 -10.43 -19.65 4.45
CA ASN A 280 -9.53 -20.80 4.46
C ASN A 280 -10.28 -22.12 4.18
N SER A 281 -9.60 -23.15 3.65
CA SER A 281 -10.16 -24.49 3.44
C SER A 281 -10.79 -25.12 4.70
N ASP A 282 -10.30 -24.76 5.89
CA ASP A 282 -10.82 -25.19 7.19
C ASP A 282 -11.96 -24.31 7.74
N PHE A 283 -12.34 -23.26 7.01
CA PHE A 283 -13.41 -22.30 7.34
C PHE A 283 -13.27 -21.53 8.67
N ASP A 284 -12.11 -21.63 9.31
CA ASP A 284 -11.77 -20.99 10.60
C ASP A 284 -11.35 -19.52 10.47
N ARG A 285 -10.91 -19.13 9.27
CA ARG A 285 -10.32 -17.84 8.96
C ARG A 285 -10.94 -17.26 7.71
N THR A 286 -11.34 -16.00 7.82
CA THR A 286 -11.92 -15.20 6.73
C THR A 286 -11.05 -13.99 6.47
N LEU A 287 -10.98 -13.54 5.23
CA LEU A 287 -10.18 -12.41 4.79
C LEU A 287 -11.11 -11.33 4.20
N ILE A 288 -10.94 -10.10 4.66
CA ILE A 288 -11.53 -8.91 4.04
C ILE A 288 -10.45 -8.21 3.23
N TYR A 289 -10.71 -8.02 1.94
CA TYR A 289 -9.88 -7.19 1.08
C TYR A 289 -10.32 -5.73 1.22
N VAL A 290 -9.38 -4.83 1.44
CA VAL A 290 -9.60 -3.39 1.51
C VAL A 290 -8.87 -2.75 0.34
N ASP A 291 -9.61 -2.49 -0.72
CA ASP A 291 -9.08 -1.83 -1.91
C ASP A 291 -8.91 -0.33 -1.66
N MET A 292 -7.74 0.19 -2.05
CA MET A 292 -7.39 1.60 -2.00
C MET A 292 -6.90 2.05 -3.38
N PRO A 293 -7.20 3.28 -3.82
CA PRO A 293 -6.65 3.82 -5.05
C PRO A 293 -5.13 4.06 -4.93
N PHE A 294 -4.45 4.23 -6.06
CA PHE A 294 -3.07 4.71 -6.11
C PHE A 294 -3.02 6.18 -5.67
N ILE A 295 -2.81 6.39 -4.38
CA ILE A 295 -2.58 7.70 -3.75
C ILE A 295 -1.14 7.76 -3.20
N PRO A 296 -0.63 8.96 -2.88
CA PRO A 296 0.68 9.11 -2.27
C PRO A 296 0.80 8.31 -0.97
N VAL A 297 2.00 7.80 -0.69
CA VAL A 297 2.27 6.94 0.49
C VAL A 297 1.81 7.57 1.81
N ALA A 298 1.94 8.89 1.96
CA ALA A 298 1.50 9.60 3.15
C ALA A 298 -0.03 9.53 3.37
N ASP A 299 -0.82 9.57 2.29
CA ASP A 299 -2.28 9.49 2.37
C ASP A 299 -2.75 8.04 2.48
N THR A 300 -2.06 7.10 1.83
CA THR A 300 -2.26 5.66 2.07
C THR A 300 -2.03 5.35 3.56
N ALA A 301 -0.98 5.90 4.17
CA ALA A 301 -0.69 5.66 5.59
C ALA A 301 -1.81 6.15 6.52
N LYS A 302 -2.40 7.33 6.24
CA LYS A 302 -3.57 7.84 6.98
C LYS A 302 -4.77 6.92 6.84
N SER A 303 -5.03 6.43 5.62
CA SER A 303 -6.16 5.54 5.32
C SER A 303 -5.98 4.19 6.04
N VAL A 304 -4.76 3.64 6.04
CA VAL A 304 -4.42 2.41 6.78
C VAL A 304 -4.54 2.61 8.29
N GLU A 305 -4.12 3.74 8.83
CA GLU A 305 -4.29 4.05 10.26
C GLU A 305 -5.77 4.14 10.65
N ALA A 306 -6.60 4.77 9.83
CA ALA A 306 -8.04 4.84 10.05
C ALA A 306 -8.70 3.45 9.97
N VAL A 307 -8.32 2.63 8.98
CA VAL A 307 -8.75 1.22 8.88
C VAL A 307 -8.39 0.43 10.15
N ASN A 308 -7.17 0.58 10.65
CA ASN A 308 -6.70 -0.09 11.87
C ASN A 308 -7.43 0.36 13.14
N GLN A 309 -8.09 1.53 13.16
CA GLN A 309 -8.93 1.95 14.30
C GLN A 309 -10.29 1.25 14.30
N HIS A 310 -10.74 0.73 13.16
CA HIS A 310 -12.00 0.02 13.02
C HIS A 310 -11.88 -1.50 13.16
N ALA A 311 -10.70 -2.05 12.83
CA ALA A 311 -10.34 -3.47 12.94
C ALA A 311 -9.94 -3.85 14.38
#